data_AF-A0A1B4XGR2-F1
#
_entry.id   AF-A0A1B4XGR2-F1
#
_cell.length_a   1.000
_cell.length_b   1.000
_cell.length_c   1.000
_cell.angle_alpha   90.00
_cell.angle_beta   90.00
_cell.angle_gamma   90.00
#
_symmetry.space_group_name_H-M   'P 1'
#
loop_
_entity.id
_entity.type
_entity.pdbx_description
1 polymer ?
#
loop_
_entity_poly.entity_id
_entity_poly.type
_entity_poly.pdbx_seq_one_letter_code
_entity_poly.pdbx_strand_id
1 'polypeptide(L)'
;MMWILVVLAFFAAVVLGVIGVIRARNLQYWLPSYLRQCMSRPSADTGDNITVYVCFADHYEPFGGGNDTARAREKVARWAEKYPTLASRHVDSFGGHPKHTFFYPIEEYDAQILDQLGDLERRGFAGVEVHYHHNNDTAEKLKAALVGFCNTLRQRHGLLRADGDIDPAYCFIHGNWALDNSRPDGQWCGVDNELGVLVATGCRADLTMPSAPSDTQTRKINSIYAARGVDGKRKSHDTGRDIRVGEWLQPGELLLIQGPLAFNWRRRKAGLLPKIENGEISHDAPPSQDRLRLWFEHAPRVAGAEQHVFIKLHTHGAEDETMNMLLEGGFESLWSDLEAEFRDHPGISLRYVSAWEMFCKIRDLATSARGAR
;
A
#
# COMPACT_ATOMS: atom_id res chain seq x y z
N MET A 1 55.22 -0.75 -2.08
CA MET A 1 54.52 -1.54 -1.04
C MET A 1 53.55 -0.70 -0.22
N MET A 2 54.02 0.02 0.81
CA MET A 2 53.16 0.64 1.85
C MET A 2 51.98 1.48 1.33
N TRP A 3 52.20 2.40 0.39
CA TRP A 3 51.13 3.22 -0.21
C TRP A 3 50.01 2.41 -0.86
N ILE A 4 50.32 1.27 -1.49
CA ILE A 4 49.33 0.39 -2.11
C ILE A 4 48.45 -0.26 -1.02
N LEU A 5 49.06 -0.68 0.10
CA LEU A 5 48.33 -1.24 1.23
C LEU A 5 47.42 -0.21 1.90
N VAL A 6 47.86 1.06 2.01
CA VAL A 6 47.03 2.15 2.53
C VAL A 6 45.82 2.43 1.63
N VAL A 7 46.03 2.50 0.30
CA VAL A 7 44.93 2.71 -0.67
C VAL A 7 43.96 1.54 -0.67
N LEU A 8 44.44 0.30 -0.62
CA LEU A 8 43.59 -0.90 -0.54
C LEU A 8 42.81 -0.96 0.78
N ALA A 9 43.43 -0.62 1.92
CA ALA A 9 42.76 -0.56 3.22
C ALA A 9 41.68 0.53 3.26
N PHE A 10 41.96 1.71 2.70
CA PHE A 10 40.96 2.79 2.56
C PHE A 10 39.78 2.35 1.67
N PHE A 11 40.07 1.75 0.50
CA PHE A 11 39.03 1.25 -0.39
C PHE A 11 38.17 0.15 0.27
N ALA A 12 38.80 -0.78 0.99
CA ALA A 12 38.10 -1.81 1.76
C ALA A 12 37.20 -1.20 2.85
N ALA A 13 37.67 -0.20 3.58
CA ALA A 13 36.87 0.52 4.59
C ALA A 13 35.67 1.24 3.97
N VAL A 14 35.83 1.89 2.80
CA VAL A 14 34.73 2.52 2.06
C VAL A 14 33.71 1.48 1.59
N VAL A 15 34.15 0.35 1.02
CA VAL A 15 33.27 -0.74 0.58
C VAL A 15 32.50 -1.34 1.77
N LEU A 16 33.16 -1.61 2.90
CA LEU A 16 32.51 -2.09 4.12
C LEU A 16 31.49 -1.09 4.67
N GLY A 17 31.80 0.22 4.63
CA GLY A 17 30.86 1.28 5.01
C GLY A 17 29.61 1.31 4.13
N VAL A 18 29.77 1.18 2.80
CA VAL A 18 28.65 1.10 1.85
C VAL A 18 27.81 -0.16 2.08
N ILE A 19 28.43 -1.32 2.30
CA ILE A 19 27.73 -2.57 2.65
C ILE A 19 26.97 -2.41 3.97
N GLY A 20 27.56 -1.74 4.97
CA GLY A 20 26.92 -1.42 6.25
C GLY A 20 25.66 -0.56 6.06
N VAL A 21 25.72 0.52 5.28
CA VAL A 21 24.56 1.38 4.97
C VAL A 21 23.48 0.63 4.18
N ILE A 22 23.87 -0.26 3.26
CA ILE A 22 22.93 -1.12 2.52
C ILE A 22 22.18 -2.05 3.49
N ARG A 23 22.91 -2.76 4.36
CA ARG A 23 22.34 -3.71 5.32
C ARG A 23 21.48 -3.02 6.38
N ALA A 24 21.95 -1.93 6.97
CA ALA A 24 21.25 -1.19 8.02
C ALA A 24 19.95 -0.49 7.56
N ARG A 25 19.66 -0.47 6.25
CA ARG A 25 18.41 0.05 5.67
C ARG A 25 17.72 -0.96 4.74
N ASN A 26 18.11 -2.23 4.82
CA ASN A 26 17.61 -3.35 4.03
C ASN A 26 17.58 -3.13 2.50
N LEU A 27 18.49 -2.30 1.98
CA LEU A 27 18.57 -1.97 0.56
C LEU A 27 18.92 -3.20 -0.29
N GLN A 28 19.53 -4.24 0.28
CA GLN A 28 19.91 -5.46 -0.44
C GLN A 28 18.75 -6.19 -1.11
N TYR A 29 17.50 -6.05 -0.61
CA TYR A 29 16.35 -6.69 -1.23
C TYR A 29 15.94 -5.99 -2.52
N TRP A 30 15.83 -4.67 -2.50
CA TRP A 30 15.14 -3.91 -3.56
C TRP A 30 16.04 -3.01 -4.42
N LEU A 31 17.24 -2.62 -3.97
CA LEU A 31 18.18 -1.79 -4.74
C LEU A 31 18.48 -2.36 -6.14
N PRO A 32 18.68 -3.68 -6.35
CA PRO A 32 18.89 -4.22 -7.70
C PRO A 32 17.68 -4.02 -8.62
N SER A 33 16.47 -4.06 -8.08
CA SER A 33 15.22 -3.83 -8.83
C SER A 33 15.00 -2.35 -9.14
N TYR A 34 15.30 -1.45 -8.19
CA TYR A 34 15.30 -0.01 -8.42
C TYR A 34 16.28 0.38 -9.52
N LEU A 35 17.53 -0.09 -9.45
CA LEU A 35 18.54 0.20 -10.47
C LEU A 35 18.13 -0.33 -11.85
N ARG A 36 17.51 -1.52 -11.91
CA ARG A 36 16.94 -2.06 -13.15
C ARG A 36 15.84 -1.15 -13.70
N GLN A 37 14.87 -0.75 -12.87
CA GLN A 37 13.77 0.12 -13.28
C GLN A 37 14.27 1.50 -13.77
N CYS A 38 15.29 2.07 -13.14
CA CYS A 38 15.91 3.32 -13.63
C CYS A 38 16.59 3.16 -15.00
N MET A 39 17.08 1.98 -15.37
CA MET A 39 17.68 1.70 -16.69
C MET A 39 16.67 1.23 -17.75
N SER A 40 15.60 0.56 -17.33
CA SER A 40 14.60 -0.05 -18.22
C SER A 40 13.25 0.68 -18.23
N ARG A 41 13.20 1.89 -17.69
CA ARG A 41 12.03 2.78 -17.79
C ARG A 41 11.75 3.02 -19.28
N PRO A 42 10.55 2.70 -19.79
CA PRO A 42 10.12 3.27 -21.05
C PRO A 42 10.24 4.79 -20.98
N SER A 43 10.54 5.45 -22.10
CA SER A 43 10.11 6.84 -22.23
C SER A 43 8.62 6.88 -21.93
N ALA A 44 8.17 7.88 -21.17
CA ALA A 44 6.75 8.18 -21.09
C ALA A 44 6.33 8.77 -22.44
N ASP A 45 6.17 7.89 -23.45
CA ASP A 45 5.58 8.18 -24.75
C ASP A 45 4.05 8.28 -24.57
N THR A 46 3.68 9.15 -23.64
CA THR A 46 2.32 9.42 -23.22
C THR A 46 1.76 10.44 -24.18
N GLY A 47 1.16 9.92 -25.25
CA GLY A 47 0.09 10.65 -25.93
C GLY A 47 -1.00 11.04 -24.91
N ASP A 48 -1.80 12.04 -25.28
CA ASP A 48 -2.78 12.64 -24.38
C ASP A 48 -3.71 11.60 -23.73
N ASN A 49 -4.16 11.88 -22.50
CA ASN A 49 -5.06 11.07 -21.66
C ASN A 49 -4.39 10.00 -20.76
N ILE A 50 -3.45 10.42 -19.92
CA ILE A 50 -3.03 9.65 -18.72
C ILE A 50 -4.18 9.65 -17.70
N THR A 51 -4.42 8.56 -16.97
CA THR A 51 -5.28 8.57 -15.77
C THR A 51 -4.51 8.10 -14.53
N VAL A 52 -4.47 8.93 -13.49
CA VAL A 52 -3.82 8.66 -12.20
C VAL A 52 -4.87 8.27 -11.17
N TYR A 53 -4.77 7.05 -10.64
CA TYR A 53 -5.63 6.52 -9.58
C TYR A 53 -4.89 6.63 -8.25
N VAL A 54 -5.41 7.43 -7.33
CA VAL A 54 -4.84 7.60 -5.99
C VAL A 54 -5.66 6.83 -4.96
N CYS A 55 -5.03 5.86 -4.31
CA CYS A 55 -5.55 5.15 -3.15
C CYS A 55 -4.79 5.56 -1.90
N PHE A 56 -5.52 5.84 -0.83
CA PHE A 56 -4.99 6.05 0.51
C PHE A 56 -5.35 4.84 1.38
N ALA A 57 -4.35 4.09 1.83
CA ALA A 57 -4.50 2.81 2.53
C ALA A 57 -3.94 2.88 3.97
N ASP A 58 -4.82 2.98 4.95
CA ASP A 58 -4.49 3.25 6.34
C ASP A 58 -4.40 1.95 7.16
N HIS A 59 -3.26 1.75 7.84
CA HIS A 59 -3.11 0.80 8.95
C HIS A 59 -3.85 1.37 10.18
N TYR A 60 -5.17 1.21 10.19
CA TYR A 60 -6.02 2.00 11.07
C TYR A 60 -6.22 1.34 12.43
N GLU A 61 -5.31 1.63 13.35
CA GLU A 61 -5.23 1.07 14.71
C GLU A 61 -5.71 2.09 15.77
N PRO A 62 -7.03 2.30 15.97
CA PRO A 62 -7.54 3.29 16.92
C PRO A 62 -7.11 3.00 18.36
N PHE A 63 -6.95 1.74 18.76
CA PHE A 63 -6.43 1.41 20.10
C PHE A 63 -4.89 1.42 20.14
N GLY A 64 -4.22 1.17 19.01
CA GLY A 64 -2.75 1.17 18.90
C GLY A 64 -2.11 0.08 19.76
N GLY A 65 -2.71 -1.11 19.78
CA GLY A 65 -2.31 -2.22 20.68
C GLY A 65 -2.66 -1.99 22.16
N GLY A 66 -3.33 -0.88 22.50
CA GLY A 66 -3.90 -0.62 23.81
C GLY A 66 -5.29 -1.25 24.01
N ASN A 67 -5.97 -0.86 25.10
CA ASN A 67 -7.35 -1.28 25.39
C ASN A 67 -8.27 -0.12 25.82
N ASP A 68 -7.86 1.14 25.58
CA ASP A 68 -8.64 2.33 25.89
C ASP A 68 -9.73 2.56 24.82
N THR A 69 -10.87 1.90 25.01
CA THR A 69 -12.06 2.02 24.15
C THR A 69 -12.59 3.46 24.08
N ALA A 70 -12.40 4.27 25.11
CA ALA A 70 -12.92 5.64 25.13
C ALA A 70 -12.10 6.51 24.16
N ARG A 71 -10.76 6.49 24.29
CA ARG A 71 -9.85 7.19 23.39
C ARG A 71 -9.91 6.65 21.96
N ALA A 72 -10.02 5.34 21.78
CA ALA A 72 -10.19 4.72 20.46
C ALA A 72 -11.44 5.26 19.75
N ARG A 73 -12.59 5.33 20.45
CA ARG A 73 -13.83 5.91 19.89
C ARG A 73 -13.76 7.43 19.71
N GLU A 74 -13.03 8.16 20.55
CA GLU A 74 -12.82 9.61 20.38
C GLU A 74 -12.05 9.93 19.10
N LYS A 75 -10.95 9.20 18.81
CA LYS A 75 -10.20 9.31 17.54
C LYS A 75 -11.12 9.11 16.34
N VAL A 76 -11.93 8.04 16.36
CA VAL A 76 -12.82 7.68 15.24
C VAL A 76 -13.93 8.71 15.07
N ALA A 77 -14.50 9.23 16.16
CA ALA A 77 -15.51 10.30 16.10
C ALA A 77 -14.93 11.58 15.46
N ARG A 78 -13.71 11.97 15.82
CA ARG A 78 -13.00 13.11 15.21
C ARG A 78 -12.72 12.88 13.71
N TRP A 79 -12.34 11.67 13.32
CA TRP A 79 -12.23 11.28 11.91
C TRP A 79 -13.57 11.40 11.17
N ALA A 80 -14.65 10.89 11.76
CA ALA A 80 -15.99 10.89 11.17
C ALA A 80 -16.60 12.29 11.01
N GLU A 81 -16.24 13.23 11.89
CA GLU A 81 -16.58 14.65 11.80
C GLU A 81 -15.71 15.39 10.75
N LYS A 82 -14.38 15.31 10.89
CA LYS A 82 -13.47 16.17 10.11
C LYS A 82 -13.23 15.68 8.69
N TYR A 83 -13.01 14.38 8.47
CA TYR A 83 -12.56 13.90 7.16
C TYR A 83 -13.56 14.20 6.02
N PRO A 84 -14.88 13.95 6.15
CA PRO A 84 -15.85 14.34 5.11
C PRO A 84 -15.85 15.83 4.82
N THR A 85 -15.68 16.67 5.85
CA THR A 85 -15.67 18.14 5.75
C THR A 85 -14.42 18.69 5.04
N LEU A 86 -13.32 17.94 5.08
CA LEU A 86 -12.10 18.20 4.30
C LEU A 86 -12.26 17.65 2.87
N ALA A 87 -12.55 16.35 2.72
CA ALA A 87 -12.67 15.69 1.43
C ALA A 87 -13.72 16.31 0.50
N SER A 88 -14.85 16.81 1.03
CA SER A 88 -15.91 17.48 0.23
C SER A 88 -15.45 18.74 -0.51
N ARG A 89 -14.28 19.30 -0.18
CA ARG A 89 -13.70 20.49 -0.84
C ARG A 89 -12.97 20.15 -2.14
N HIS A 90 -12.55 18.90 -2.28
CA HIS A 90 -11.67 18.39 -3.33
C HIS A 90 -12.47 17.45 -4.24
N VAL A 91 -12.19 17.50 -5.54
CA VAL A 91 -12.90 16.70 -6.56
C VAL A 91 -11.95 16.28 -7.66
N ASP A 92 -11.97 15.00 -8.02
CA ASP A 92 -11.19 14.46 -9.12
C ASP A 92 -11.77 14.81 -10.51
N SER A 93 -11.10 14.39 -11.58
CA SER A 93 -11.53 14.66 -12.97
C SER A 93 -12.87 14.03 -13.37
N PHE A 94 -13.49 13.24 -12.49
CA PHE A 94 -14.77 12.56 -12.67
C PHE A 94 -15.83 13.01 -11.63
N GLY A 95 -15.51 13.99 -10.78
CA GLY A 95 -16.40 14.50 -9.73
C GLY A 95 -16.42 13.66 -8.45
N GLY A 96 -15.47 12.74 -8.26
CA GLY A 96 -15.31 11.96 -7.03
C GLY A 96 -14.51 12.73 -5.97
N HIS A 97 -14.93 12.68 -4.70
CA HIS A 97 -14.16 13.19 -3.58
C HIS A 97 -13.01 12.24 -3.19
N PRO A 98 -11.95 12.73 -2.51
CA PRO A 98 -10.95 11.88 -1.86
C PRO A 98 -11.57 10.79 -0.99
N LYS A 99 -10.97 9.60 -1.03
CA LYS A 99 -11.40 8.44 -0.26
C LYS A 99 -10.29 7.90 0.62
N HIS A 100 -10.65 7.54 1.83
CA HIS A 100 -9.74 6.97 2.82
C HIS A 100 -10.08 5.49 3.05
N THR A 101 -9.15 4.57 2.75
CA THR A 101 -9.40 3.14 3.01
C THR A 101 -8.86 2.77 4.38
N PHE A 102 -9.76 2.49 5.32
CA PHE A 102 -9.42 2.00 6.65
C PHE A 102 -9.23 0.48 6.59
N PHE A 103 -8.00 -0.01 6.68
CA PHE A 103 -7.75 -1.43 6.90
C PHE A 103 -7.85 -1.67 8.41
N TYR A 104 -8.94 -2.29 8.85
CA TYR A 104 -9.30 -2.38 10.26
C TYR A 104 -8.81 -3.68 10.93
N PRO A 105 -8.06 -3.63 12.04
CA PRO A 105 -7.49 -4.80 12.70
C PRO A 105 -8.57 -5.71 13.29
N ILE A 106 -8.53 -7.00 12.92
CA ILE A 106 -9.43 -8.06 13.44
C ILE A 106 -9.47 -8.08 14.97
N GLU A 107 -8.32 -7.89 15.58
CA GLU A 107 -8.05 -7.97 17.01
C GLU A 107 -8.53 -6.75 17.82
N GLU A 108 -8.73 -5.59 17.18
CA GLU A 108 -9.26 -4.38 17.83
C GLU A 108 -10.78 -4.19 17.58
N TYR A 109 -11.52 -5.26 17.27
CA TYR A 109 -12.95 -5.19 16.94
C TYR A 109 -13.79 -4.42 17.99
N ASP A 110 -14.30 -3.25 17.57
CA ASP A 110 -15.30 -2.48 18.30
C ASP A 110 -16.46 -2.13 17.37
N ALA A 111 -17.68 -2.50 17.79
CA ALA A 111 -18.86 -2.33 16.96
C ALA A 111 -19.21 -0.85 16.69
N GLN A 112 -19.04 0.05 17.66
CA GLN A 112 -19.36 1.46 17.47
C GLN A 112 -18.37 2.12 16.51
N ILE A 113 -17.10 1.73 16.57
CA ILE A 113 -16.08 2.19 15.62
C ILE A 113 -16.43 1.74 14.20
N LEU A 114 -16.71 0.45 14.00
CA LEU A 114 -17.06 -0.08 12.67
C LEU A 114 -18.39 0.47 12.13
N ASP A 115 -19.38 0.75 12.98
CA ASP A 115 -20.63 1.42 12.59
C ASP A 115 -20.38 2.86 12.09
N GLN A 116 -19.43 3.58 12.68
CA GLN A 116 -19.00 4.92 12.26
C GLN A 116 -18.17 4.89 10.96
N LEU A 117 -17.21 3.97 10.83
CA LEU A 117 -16.43 3.80 9.58
C LEU A 117 -17.34 3.38 8.41
N GLY A 118 -18.34 2.54 8.67
CA GLY A 118 -19.36 2.19 7.68
C GLY A 118 -20.29 3.35 7.30
N ASP A 119 -20.45 4.37 8.13
CA ASP A 119 -21.16 5.60 7.73
C ASP A 119 -20.34 6.39 6.70
N LEU A 120 -19.03 6.50 6.90
CA LEU A 120 -18.11 7.12 5.96
C LEU A 120 -18.08 6.41 4.60
N GLU A 121 -18.11 5.07 4.60
CA GLU A 121 -18.19 4.27 3.37
C GLU A 121 -19.54 4.48 2.65
N ARG A 122 -20.67 4.38 3.37
CA ARG A 122 -22.01 4.61 2.80
C ARG A 122 -22.19 6.04 2.25
N ARG A 123 -21.48 7.02 2.80
CA ARG A 123 -21.43 8.42 2.33
C ARG A 123 -20.41 8.66 1.22
N GLY A 124 -19.66 7.64 0.80
CA GLY A 124 -18.71 7.68 -0.32
C GLY A 124 -17.31 8.22 0.00
N PHE A 125 -17.01 8.55 1.26
CA PHE A 125 -15.73 9.12 1.70
C PHE A 125 -14.70 8.05 2.12
N ALA A 126 -15.10 6.79 2.26
CA ALA A 126 -14.22 5.73 2.73
C ALA A 126 -14.44 4.39 2.05
N GLY A 127 -13.58 3.43 2.38
CA GLY A 127 -13.88 2.00 2.34
C GLY A 127 -13.28 1.32 3.56
N VAL A 128 -13.91 0.27 4.06
CA VAL A 128 -13.38 -0.56 5.17
C VAL A 128 -12.93 -1.90 4.62
N GLU A 129 -11.67 -2.24 4.85
CA GLU A 129 -11.00 -3.46 4.40
C GLU A 129 -10.25 -4.12 5.58
N VAL A 130 -9.58 -5.25 5.38
CA VAL A 130 -9.14 -6.12 6.49
C VAL A 130 -7.66 -5.95 6.83
N HIS A 131 -7.35 -5.75 8.12
CA HIS A 131 -5.99 -5.70 8.66
C HIS A 131 -5.80 -6.80 9.71
N TYR A 132 -4.60 -7.33 9.89
CA TYR A 132 -4.33 -8.26 10.99
C TYR A 132 -2.88 -8.20 11.49
N HIS A 133 -2.70 -8.15 12.81
CA HIS A 133 -1.45 -8.52 13.47
C HIS A 133 -1.54 -9.94 14.04
N HIS A 134 -0.64 -10.81 13.61
CA HIS A 134 -0.46 -12.15 14.17
C HIS A 134 1.02 -12.49 14.31
N ASN A 135 1.35 -13.49 15.13
CA ASN A 135 2.73 -13.89 15.42
C ASN A 135 2.74 -15.36 15.88
N ASN A 136 3.65 -16.17 15.32
CA ASN A 136 3.70 -17.62 15.55
C ASN A 136 2.33 -18.31 15.33
N ASP A 137 1.58 -17.85 14.33
CA ASP A 137 0.23 -18.33 14.06
C ASP A 137 0.20 -19.55 13.13
N THR A 138 -0.97 -20.17 12.93
CA THR A 138 -1.15 -21.31 12.02
C THR A 138 -2.21 -21.01 10.95
N ALA A 139 -2.15 -21.71 9.82
CA ALA A 139 -3.06 -21.51 8.69
C ALA A 139 -4.54 -21.68 9.08
N GLU A 140 -4.83 -22.59 10.03
CA GLU A 140 -6.18 -22.86 10.53
C GLU A 140 -6.72 -21.72 11.41
N LYS A 141 -5.86 -21.14 12.25
CA LYS A 141 -6.21 -20.02 13.14
C LYS A 141 -6.40 -18.73 12.34
N LEU A 142 -5.45 -18.39 11.47
CA LEU A 142 -5.55 -17.29 10.52
C LEU A 142 -6.84 -17.40 9.70
N LYS A 143 -7.14 -18.60 9.17
CA LYS A 143 -8.39 -18.87 8.45
C LYS A 143 -9.62 -18.62 9.31
N ALA A 144 -9.63 -19.08 10.56
CA ALA A 144 -10.76 -18.87 11.47
C ALA A 144 -10.95 -17.39 11.82
N ALA A 145 -9.87 -16.65 12.06
CA ALA A 145 -9.89 -15.21 12.35
C ALA A 145 -10.44 -14.41 11.16
N LEU A 146 -9.89 -14.62 9.95
CA LEU A 146 -10.34 -13.96 8.73
C LEU A 146 -11.81 -14.26 8.43
N VAL A 147 -12.22 -15.53 8.45
CA VAL A 147 -13.63 -15.92 8.18
C VAL A 147 -14.58 -15.36 9.24
N GLY A 148 -14.20 -15.38 10.53
CA GLY A 148 -15.02 -14.82 11.59
C GLY A 148 -15.21 -13.30 11.47
N PHE A 149 -14.12 -12.57 11.22
CA PHE A 149 -14.16 -11.12 11.11
C PHE A 149 -14.85 -10.63 9.83
N CYS A 150 -14.53 -11.22 8.67
CA CYS A 150 -15.17 -10.81 7.41
C CYS A 150 -16.68 -11.09 7.44
N ASN A 151 -17.12 -12.21 8.03
CA ASN A 151 -18.54 -12.45 8.26
C ASN A 151 -19.16 -11.43 9.23
N THR A 152 -18.42 -10.99 10.26
CA THR A 152 -18.89 -9.97 11.20
C THR A 152 -19.07 -8.62 10.50
N LEU A 153 -18.07 -8.14 9.74
CA LEU A 153 -18.17 -6.95 8.90
C LEU A 153 -19.40 -7.02 7.98
N ARG A 154 -19.56 -8.16 7.29
CA ARG A 154 -20.62 -8.38 6.30
C ARG A 154 -22.02 -8.45 6.87
N GLN A 155 -22.21 -9.23 7.93
CA GLN A 155 -23.53 -9.55 8.48
C GLN A 155 -24.01 -8.53 9.52
N ARG A 156 -23.10 -7.87 10.25
CA ARG A 156 -23.44 -6.89 11.29
C ARG A 156 -23.42 -5.45 10.79
N HIS A 157 -22.38 -5.07 10.06
CA HIS A 157 -22.12 -3.66 9.69
C HIS A 157 -22.52 -3.32 8.25
N GLY A 158 -22.83 -4.34 7.43
CA GLY A 158 -23.10 -4.17 5.99
C GLY A 158 -21.85 -3.82 5.16
N LEU A 159 -20.67 -4.00 5.74
CA LEU A 159 -19.36 -3.75 5.14
C LEU A 159 -18.93 -4.96 4.29
N LEU A 160 -17.92 -4.79 3.42
CA LEU A 160 -17.52 -5.80 2.43
C LEU A 160 -18.67 -6.22 1.49
N ARG A 161 -18.37 -7.08 0.50
CA ARG A 161 -19.32 -7.42 -0.57
C ARG A 161 -18.96 -8.72 -1.30
N ALA A 162 -19.93 -9.26 -2.03
CA ALA A 162 -19.70 -10.37 -2.95
C ALA A 162 -18.80 -9.96 -4.14
N ASP A 163 -18.04 -10.93 -4.65
CA ASP A 163 -17.32 -10.85 -5.92
C ASP A 163 -17.40 -12.19 -6.67
N GLY A 164 -18.49 -12.36 -7.43
CA GLY A 164 -18.89 -13.67 -7.96
C GLY A 164 -19.38 -14.59 -6.84
N ASP A 165 -18.97 -15.85 -6.86
CA ASP A 165 -19.35 -16.88 -5.88
C ASP A 165 -18.69 -16.73 -4.49
N ILE A 166 -17.99 -15.62 -4.25
CA ILE A 166 -17.25 -15.36 -3.01
C ILE A 166 -17.86 -14.13 -2.32
N ASP A 167 -18.57 -14.39 -1.23
CA ASP A 167 -19.12 -13.38 -0.32
C ASP A 167 -18.81 -13.80 1.13
N PRO A 168 -18.12 -12.98 1.95
CA PRO A 168 -17.51 -11.70 1.62
C PRO A 168 -16.19 -11.84 0.83
N ALA A 169 -15.92 -10.86 -0.02
CA ALA A 169 -14.63 -10.61 -0.65
C ALA A 169 -14.06 -9.25 -0.21
N TYR A 170 -12.74 -9.17 -0.08
CA TYR A 170 -12.05 -8.06 0.59
C TYR A 170 -10.61 -7.83 0.07
N CYS A 171 -10.01 -6.70 0.46
CA CYS A 171 -8.60 -6.40 0.35
C CYS A 171 -7.90 -6.52 1.72
N PHE A 172 -6.62 -6.86 1.73
CA PHE A 172 -5.86 -7.14 2.95
C PHE A 172 -4.60 -6.26 3.08
N ILE A 173 -4.25 -5.97 4.34
CA ILE A 173 -2.91 -5.53 4.75
C ILE A 173 -2.48 -6.36 5.97
N HIS A 174 -1.25 -6.88 5.93
CA HIS A 174 -0.61 -7.49 7.08
C HIS A 174 0.04 -6.40 7.95
N GLY A 175 -0.37 -6.28 9.22
CA GLY A 175 0.03 -5.14 10.06
C GLY A 175 1.51 -5.07 10.39
N ASN A 176 2.11 -6.19 10.80
CA ASN A 176 3.57 -6.31 10.98
C ASN A 176 4.40 -6.21 9.68
N TRP A 177 3.76 -5.88 8.55
CA TRP A 177 4.28 -5.97 7.18
C TRP A 177 4.89 -7.32 6.79
N ALA A 178 4.57 -8.39 7.50
CA ALA A 178 5.28 -9.67 7.46
C ALA A 178 4.66 -10.72 6.53
N LEU A 179 3.80 -10.27 5.60
CA LEU A 179 3.03 -11.07 4.63
C LEU A 179 3.75 -12.34 4.14
N ASP A 180 3.06 -13.47 4.19
CA ASP A 180 3.57 -14.79 3.83
C ASP A 180 4.83 -15.17 4.62
N ASN A 181 4.85 -14.86 5.92
CA ASN A 181 5.96 -15.05 6.85
C ASN A 181 7.32 -14.51 6.35
N SER A 182 7.29 -13.36 5.67
CA SER A 182 8.40 -12.78 4.91
C SER A 182 9.59 -12.27 5.72
N ARG A 183 9.45 -12.22 7.05
CA ARG A 183 10.50 -11.79 7.96
C ARG A 183 11.61 -12.87 8.08
N PRO A 184 12.90 -12.53 8.04
CA PRO A 184 13.97 -13.53 8.04
C PRO A 184 14.01 -14.46 9.27
N ASP A 185 13.58 -13.98 10.43
CA ASP A 185 13.51 -14.76 11.68
C ASP A 185 12.22 -15.59 11.82
N GLY A 186 11.24 -15.41 10.93
CA GLY A 186 9.92 -16.06 11.01
C GLY A 186 9.01 -15.52 12.10
N GLN A 187 9.35 -14.39 12.73
CA GLN A 187 8.45 -13.71 13.66
C GLN A 187 7.40 -12.88 12.93
N TRP A 188 6.37 -12.50 13.68
CA TRP A 188 5.33 -11.54 13.30
C TRP A 188 4.41 -11.96 12.15
N CYS A 189 4.39 -13.26 11.83
CA CYS A 189 3.36 -13.91 11.03
C CYS A 189 3.22 -15.39 11.47
N GLY A 190 4.20 -16.23 11.13
CA GLY A 190 4.25 -17.67 11.43
C GLY A 190 3.68 -18.60 10.34
N VAL A 191 2.95 -18.07 9.35
CA VAL A 191 2.23 -18.90 8.35
C VAL A 191 3.00 -19.00 7.04
N ASP A 192 3.73 -20.11 6.85
CA ASP A 192 4.45 -20.46 5.61
C ASP A 192 3.49 -20.98 4.49
N ASN A 193 2.40 -20.24 4.22
CA ASN A 193 1.54 -20.19 3.01
C ASN A 193 0.34 -19.24 3.26
N GLU A 194 0.61 -18.02 3.69
CA GLU A 194 -0.42 -17.05 4.08
C GLU A 194 -1.26 -16.61 2.88
N LEU A 195 -0.64 -16.44 1.71
CA LEU A 195 -1.36 -16.04 0.48
C LEU A 195 -2.43 -17.08 0.09
N GLY A 196 -2.13 -18.37 0.29
CA GLY A 196 -3.09 -19.45 0.06
C GLY A 196 -4.29 -19.36 1.01
N VAL A 197 -4.06 -19.03 2.28
CA VAL A 197 -5.12 -18.82 3.28
C VAL A 197 -5.96 -17.59 2.92
N LEU A 198 -5.33 -16.47 2.56
CA LEU A 198 -6.01 -15.23 2.14
C LEU A 198 -6.93 -15.46 0.94
N VAL A 199 -6.45 -16.11 -0.13
CA VAL A 199 -7.30 -16.43 -1.30
C VAL A 199 -8.43 -17.40 -0.91
N ALA A 200 -8.14 -18.39 -0.07
CA ALA A 200 -9.13 -19.38 0.40
C ALA A 200 -10.13 -18.85 1.44
N THR A 201 -10.02 -17.58 1.84
CA THR A 201 -10.94 -16.91 2.79
C THR A 201 -11.69 -15.71 2.20
N GLY A 202 -11.38 -15.32 0.96
CA GLY A 202 -12.10 -14.29 0.21
C GLY A 202 -11.26 -13.11 -0.26
N CYS A 203 -9.99 -13.03 0.14
CA CYS A 203 -9.12 -11.92 -0.23
C CYS A 203 -8.94 -11.84 -1.76
N ARG A 204 -8.79 -10.60 -2.25
CA ARG A 204 -8.61 -10.27 -3.68
C ARG A 204 -7.33 -9.54 -3.99
N ALA A 205 -6.94 -8.61 -3.13
CA ALA A 205 -5.66 -7.92 -3.25
C ALA A 205 -5.02 -7.72 -1.88
N ASP A 206 -3.71 -7.94 -1.82
CA ASP A 206 -2.85 -7.41 -0.77
C ASP A 206 -2.34 -6.01 -1.17
N LEU A 207 -2.25 -5.14 -0.16
CA LEU A 207 -1.70 -3.79 -0.27
C LEU A 207 -0.55 -3.53 0.73
N THR A 208 0.04 -4.57 1.33
CA THR A 208 1.05 -4.44 2.41
C THR A 208 2.34 -3.76 1.94
N MET A 209 2.77 -3.98 0.69
CA MET A 209 4.06 -3.47 0.19
C MET A 209 3.96 -2.04 -0.39
N PRO A 210 5.03 -1.22 -0.32
CA PRO A 210 6.35 -1.50 0.25
C PRO A 210 6.38 -1.37 1.79
N SER A 211 7.30 -2.10 2.42
CA SER A 211 7.61 -2.00 3.85
C SER A 211 9.03 -1.46 4.13
N ALA A 212 9.78 -1.09 3.10
CA ALA A 212 11.13 -0.53 3.24
C ALA A 212 11.14 0.68 4.21
N PRO A 213 12.01 0.71 5.23
CA PRO A 213 13.27 -0.04 5.38
C PRO A 213 13.20 -1.38 6.14
N SER A 214 12.02 -1.97 6.35
CA SER A 214 11.87 -3.29 6.99
C SER A 214 12.62 -4.41 6.25
N ASP A 215 12.97 -5.47 6.97
CA ASP A 215 13.54 -6.71 6.41
C ASP A 215 12.49 -7.63 5.77
N THR A 216 11.20 -7.35 5.99
CA THR A 216 10.09 -8.00 5.28
C THR A 216 10.00 -7.59 3.81
N GLN A 217 10.57 -6.43 3.43
CA GLN A 217 10.50 -5.86 2.07
C GLN A 217 10.86 -6.87 0.97
N THR A 218 10.02 -6.96 -0.06
CA THR A 218 10.22 -7.79 -1.25
C THR A 218 11.29 -7.27 -2.20
N ARG A 219 11.87 -8.19 -2.97
CA ARG A 219 12.72 -7.89 -4.14
C ARG A 219 11.93 -7.21 -5.27
N LYS A 220 10.71 -7.66 -5.54
CA LYS A 220 9.80 -7.01 -6.49
C LYS A 220 9.23 -5.73 -5.87
N ILE A 221 9.31 -4.62 -6.60
CA ILE A 221 8.88 -3.28 -6.19
C ILE A 221 8.15 -2.58 -7.34
N ASN A 222 7.37 -1.54 -7.04
CA ASN A 222 6.72 -0.69 -8.06
C ASN A 222 5.93 -1.51 -9.08
N SER A 223 5.23 -2.55 -8.63
CA SER A 223 4.59 -3.57 -9.47
C SER A 223 3.14 -3.83 -9.06
N ILE A 224 2.30 -4.15 -10.06
CA ILE A 224 0.99 -4.80 -9.87
C ILE A 224 1.11 -6.21 -10.47
N TYR A 225 0.99 -7.24 -9.64
CA TYR A 225 1.33 -8.61 -10.04
C TYR A 225 0.51 -9.68 -9.34
N ALA A 226 0.43 -10.85 -9.97
CA ALA A 226 -0.10 -12.06 -9.39
C ALA A 226 1.02 -12.85 -8.68
N ALA A 227 0.74 -13.40 -7.51
CA ALA A 227 1.54 -14.47 -6.92
C ALA A 227 0.64 -15.52 -6.26
N ARG A 228 1.11 -16.77 -6.21
CA ARG A 228 0.44 -17.90 -5.55
C ARG A 228 1.28 -18.32 -4.36
N GLY A 229 0.65 -18.47 -3.19
CA GLY A 229 1.30 -19.05 -2.01
C GLY A 229 1.60 -20.53 -2.20
N VAL A 230 2.62 -21.04 -1.51
CA VAL A 230 3.08 -22.43 -1.66
C VAL A 230 3.25 -23.06 -0.28
N ASP A 231 2.59 -24.20 -0.06
CA ASP A 231 2.63 -24.93 1.22
C ASP A 231 4.06 -25.16 1.73
N GLY A 232 4.33 -24.73 2.96
CA GLY A 232 5.63 -24.85 3.61
C GLY A 232 6.69 -23.88 3.06
N LYS A 233 6.27 -22.77 2.44
CA LYS A 233 7.18 -21.70 1.99
C LYS A 233 6.70 -20.32 2.43
N ARG A 234 7.67 -19.51 2.84
CA ARG A 234 7.51 -18.07 3.06
C ARG A 234 7.88 -17.24 1.84
N LYS A 235 7.40 -16.00 1.85
CA LYS A 235 7.72 -14.91 0.94
C LYS A 235 7.51 -15.28 -0.53
N SER A 236 6.46 -16.05 -0.82
CA SER A 236 6.03 -16.41 -2.18
C SER A 236 5.81 -15.17 -3.05
N HIS A 237 5.40 -14.05 -2.44
CA HIS A 237 5.26 -12.74 -3.07
C HIS A 237 6.58 -11.97 -3.32
N ASP A 238 7.77 -12.49 -2.98
CA ASP A 238 9.06 -11.84 -3.31
C ASP A 238 9.25 -11.64 -4.82
N THR A 239 8.57 -12.49 -5.60
CA THR A 239 8.47 -12.47 -7.06
C THR A 239 7.03 -12.74 -7.48
N GLY A 240 6.74 -12.66 -8.77
CA GLY A 240 5.42 -12.99 -9.32
C GLY A 240 5.25 -12.50 -10.75
N ARG A 241 4.09 -12.77 -11.34
CA ARG A 241 3.75 -12.48 -12.74
C ARG A 241 3.05 -11.13 -12.84
N ASP A 242 3.66 -10.17 -13.54
CA ASP A 242 3.05 -8.86 -13.79
C ASP A 242 1.68 -8.98 -14.46
N ILE A 243 0.70 -8.19 -13.99
CA ILE A 243 -0.64 -8.14 -14.60
C ILE A 243 -0.57 -7.41 -15.94
N ARG A 244 -1.26 -7.95 -16.95
CA ARG A 244 -1.26 -7.43 -18.32
C ARG A 244 -2.68 -7.41 -18.88
N VAL A 245 -2.92 -6.57 -19.89
CA VAL A 245 -4.17 -6.60 -20.66
C VAL A 245 -4.33 -7.97 -21.33
N GLY A 246 -5.45 -8.64 -21.08
CA GLY A 246 -5.75 -10.01 -21.48
C GLY A 246 -5.17 -11.11 -20.58
N GLU A 247 -4.53 -10.78 -19.44
CA GLU A 247 -3.84 -11.76 -18.57
C GLU A 247 -4.13 -11.53 -17.08
N TRP A 248 -5.35 -11.88 -16.66
CA TRP A 248 -5.82 -11.78 -15.26
C TRP A 248 -5.26 -12.89 -14.34
N LEU A 249 -5.69 -12.91 -13.07
CA LEU A 249 -5.36 -13.93 -12.06
C LEU A 249 -5.82 -15.35 -12.47
N GLN A 250 -5.00 -16.33 -12.15
CA GLN A 250 -5.33 -17.75 -12.19
C GLN A 250 -5.91 -18.21 -10.83
N PRO A 251 -6.62 -19.36 -10.75
CA PRO A 251 -7.04 -19.93 -9.47
C PRO A 251 -5.89 -20.04 -8.47
N GLY A 252 -6.12 -19.59 -7.22
CA GLY A 252 -5.10 -19.58 -6.16
C GLY A 252 -4.03 -18.48 -6.27
N GLU A 253 -4.04 -17.62 -7.28
CA GLU A 253 -3.23 -16.39 -7.26
C GLU A 253 -3.96 -15.26 -6.52
N LEU A 254 -3.23 -14.51 -5.71
CA LEU A 254 -3.63 -13.22 -5.13
C LEU A 254 -3.09 -12.07 -5.99
N LEU A 255 -3.77 -10.93 -6.03
CA LEU A 255 -3.21 -9.69 -6.56
C LEU A 255 -2.34 -8.99 -5.50
N LEU A 256 -1.17 -8.51 -5.88
CA LEU A 256 -0.31 -7.67 -5.06
C LEU A 256 -0.29 -6.26 -5.68
N ILE A 257 -0.75 -5.24 -4.96
CA ILE A 257 -0.76 -3.84 -5.39
C ILE A 257 0.24 -3.03 -4.56
N GLN A 258 1.42 -2.75 -5.13
CA GLN A 258 2.48 -2.06 -4.41
C GLN A 258 2.37 -0.53 -4.49
N GLY A 259 2.71 0.13 -3.38
CA GLY A 259 3.01 1.57 -3.38
C GLY A 259 4.35 1.91 -4.04
N PRO A 260 4.63 3.22 -4.28
CA PRO A 260 5.87 3.68 -4.87
C PRO A 260 7.04 3.56 -3.87
N LEU A 261 8.11 2.89 -4.29
CA LEU A 261 9.37 2.72 -3.56
C LEU A 261 10.56 3.25 -4.37
N ALA A 262 11.19 4.30 -3.85
CA ALA A 262 12.24 5.07 -4.50
C ALA A 262 13.29 5.64 -3.52
N PHE A 263 14.28 6.34 -4.06
CA PHE A 263 15.16 7.22 -3.29
C PHE A 263 14.79 8.69 -3.53
N ASN A 264 14.48 9.41 -2.45
CA ASN A 264 14.29 10.85 -2.51
C ASN A 264 15.67 11.54 -2.51
N TRP A 265 16.17 11.85 -3.70
CA TRP A 265 17.47 12.52 -3.90
C TRP A 265 17.45 14.03 -3.60
N ARG A 266 16.29 14.64 -3.36
CA ARG A 266 16.17 16.03 -2.90
C ARG A 266 16.30 16.12 -1.37
N ARG A 267 15.73 15.17 -0.62
CA ARG A 267 15.85 15.07 0.85
C ARG A 267 16.94 14.07 1.28
N ARG A 268 18.15 14.56 1.55
CA ARG A 268 19.33 13.72 1.91
C ARG A 268 19.76 13.86 3.38
N LYS A 269 19.94 12.74 4.09
CA LYS A 269 20.58 12.70 5.42
C LYS A 269 22.07 13.07 5.26
N ALA A 270 22.50 14.07 6.02
CA ALA A 270 23.84 14.67 5.96
C ALA A 270 24.29 15.08 4.54
N GLY A 271 23.35 15.50 3.67
CA GLY A 271 23.65 15.94 2.29
C GLY A 271 24.06 14.83 1.30
N LEU A 272 24.32 13.61 1.77
CA LEU A 272 24.88 12.50 0.98
C LEU A 272 23.89 11.35 0.76
N LEU A 273 23.24 10.86 1.81
CA LEU A 273 22.41 9.65 1.74
C LEU A 273 20.94 10.01 1.48
N PRO A 274 20.31 9.60 0.36
CA PRO A 274 18.89 9.91 0.12
C PRO A 274 17.97 9.29 1.18
N LYS A 275 16.89 9.99 1.54
CA LYS A 275 15.74 9.36 2.21
C LYS A 275 15.17 8.25 1.31
N ILE A 276 14.59 7.23 1.93
CA ILE A 276 13.71 6.30 1.20
C ILE A 276 12.39 7.05 1.02
N GLU A 277 11.78 6.85 -0.14
CA GLU A 277 10.39 7.21 -0.42
C GLU A 277 9.63 5.89 -0.56
N ASN A 278 8.58 5.72 0.23
CA ASN A 278 7.77 4.50 0.35
C ASN A 278 6.25 4.77 0.18
N GLY A 279 5.85 6.02 -0.06
CA GLY A 279 4.44 6.43 -0.08
C GLY A 279 3.78 6.55 1.29
N GLU A 280 4.54 6.55 2.38
CA GLU A 280 4.06 6.78 3.76
C GLU A 280 3.72 8.25 4.00
N ILE A 281 2.55 8.54 4.54
CA ILE A 281 2.12 9.88 4.96
C ILE A 281 1.96 9.87 6.48
N SER A 282 2.95 10.41 7.18
CA SER A 282 3.04 10.44 8.65
C SER A 282 3.53 11.82 9.12
N HIS A 283 3.52 12.10 10.42
CA HIS A 283 4.07 13.35 10.97
C HIS A 283 5.50 13.66 10.45
N ASP A 284 6.37 12.65 10.39
CA ASP A 284 7.77 12.76 9.95
C ASP A 284 7.96 12.63 8.42
N ALA A 285 6.90 12.21 7.73
CA ALA A 285 6.79 12.11 6.28
C ALA A 285 5.50 12.82 5.77
N PRO A 286 5.39 14.16 5.90
CA PRO A 286 4.24 14.90 5.39
C PRO A 286 4.18 14.89 3.84
N PRO A 287 3.04 15.26 3.23
CA PRO A 287 2.95 15.51 1.80
C PRO A 287 3.89 16.62 1.35
N SER A 288 4.30 16.59 0.08
CA SER A 288 4.92 17.72 -0.63
C SER A 288 5.15 17.37 -2.09
N GLN A 289 5.11 18.38 -2.97
CA GLN A 289 5.37 18.29 -4.41
C GLN A 289 6.61 17.43 -4.80
N ASP A 290 7.71 17.54 -4.04
CA ASP A 290 8.93 16.71 -4.19
C ASP A 290 8.67 15.18 -4.13
N ARG A 291 7.61 14.77 -3.43
CA ARG A 291 7.19 13.38 -3.24
C ARG A 291 6.16 12.97 -4.29
N LEU A 292 5.21 13.84 -4.62
CA LEU A 292 4.20 13.58 -5.67
C LEU A 292 4.84 13.14 -6.99
N ARG A 293 5.88 13.88 -7.42
CA ARG A 293 6.67 13.49 -8.59
C ARG A 293 7.27 12.09 -8.46
N LEU A 294 7.85 11.74 -7.31
CA LEU A 294 8.41 10.40 -7.09
C LEU A 294 7.32 9.32 -7.10
N TRP A 295 6.15 9.60 -6.53
CA TRP A 295 5.00 8.70 -6.55
C TRP A 295 4.52 8.44 -7.97
N PHE A 296 4.37 9.47 -8.82
CA PHE A 296 4.00 9.32 -10.23
C PHE A 296 5.07 8.60 -11.06
N GLU A 297 6.34 8.92 -10.84
CA GLU A 297 7.48 8.32 -11.57
C GLU A 297 7.66 6.83 -11.20
N HIS A 298 7.35 6.43 -9.96
CA HIS A 298 7.51 5.07 -9.42
C HIS A 298 6.20 4.28 -9.25
N ALA A 299 5.03 4.84 -9.56
CA ALA A 299 3.76 4.14 -9.48
C ALA A 299 3.69 2.98 -10.49
N PRO A 300 3.19 1.79 -10.07
CA PRO A 300 2.92 0.72 -11.00
C PRO A 300 1.83 1.07 -12.03
N ARG A 301 1.87 0.32 -13.14
CA ARG A 301 0.97 0.40 -14.29
C ARG A 301 0.62 -1.03 -14.72
N VAL A 302 -0.53 -1.24 -15.34
CA VAL A 302 -0.89 -2.54 -15.95
C VAL A 302 -0.22 -2.63 -17.32
N ALA A 303 0.45 -3.75 -17.62
CA ALA A 303 1.21 -3.87 -18.86
C ALA A 303 0.30 -3.99 -20.09
N GLY A 304 0.51 -3.15 -21.10
CA GLY A 304 -0.40 -2.93 -22.24
C GLY A 304 -1.53 -1.93 -21.96
N ALA A 305 -1.53 -1.28 -20.79
CA ALA A 305 -2.45 -0.21 -20.38
C ALA A 305 -1.69 0.89 -19.61
N GLU A 306 -0.47 1.21 -20.06
CA GLU A 306 0.50 2.07 -19.39
C GLU A 306 0.02 3.50 -19.11
N GLN A 307 -1.03 3.98 -19.78
CA GLN A 307 -1.67 5.26 -19.49
C GLN A 307 -2.40 5.29 -18.13
N HIS A 308 -2.67 4.13 -17.52
CA HIS A 308 -3.29 4.04 -16.18
C HIS A 308 -2.21 3.85 -15.09
N VAL A 309 -2.10 4.84 -14.22
CA VAL A 309 -1.04 4.97 -13.20
C VAL A 309 -1.65 4.79 -11.81
N PHE A 310 -1.10 3.89 -10.98
CA PHE A 310 -1.70 3.54 -9.69
C PHE A 310 -0.82 3.98 -8.52
N ILE A 311 -1.16 5.09 -7.88
CA ILE A 311 -0.48 5.61 -6.69
C ILE A 311 -1.18 5.06 -5.44
N LYS A 312 -0.52 4.14 -4.73
CA LYS A 312 -0.98 3.60 -3.44
C LYS A 312 -0.14 4.20 -2.30
N LEU A 313 -0.70 5.18 -1.61
CA LEU A 313 -0.12 5.77 -0.39
C LEU A 313 -0.59 5.00 0.85
N HIS A 314 0.13 5.13 1.96
CA HIS A 314 -0.24 4.53 3.24
C HIS A 314 0.04 5.44 4.44
N THR A 315 -0.53 5.11 5.59
CA THR A 315 -0.37 5.85 6.86
C THR A 315 -0.70 4.93 8.04
N HIS A 316 -0.41 5.39 9.27
CA HIS A 316 -1.06 4.93 10.51
C HIS A 316 -1.91 6.10 11.03
N GLY A 317 -3.07 6.33 10.41
CA GLY A 317 -3.88 7.55 10.56
C GLY A 317 -4.57 7.68 11.93
N ALA A 318 -4.42 6.67 12.78
CA ALA A 318 -4.90 6.65 14.16
C ALA A 318 -3.83 6.99 15.21
N GLU A 319 -2.55 7.17 14.83
CA GLU A 319 -1.53 7.74 15.71
C GLU A 319 -1.83 9.23 15.94
N ASP A 320 -1.68 9.74 17.18
CA ASP A 320 -2.16 11.08 17.49
C ASP A 320 -1.41 12.20 16.73
N GLU A 321 -0.09 12.08 16.54
CA GLU A 321 0.71 13.07 15.79
C GLU A 321 0.40 13.04 14.29
N THR A 322 0.28 11.84 13.70
CA THR A 322 -0.09 11.65 12.29
C THR A 322 -1.53 12.09 12.03
N MET A 323 -2.49 11.73 12.89
CA MET A 323 -3.88 12.18 12.85
C MET A 323 -3.98 13.72 12.95
N ASN A 324 -3.21 14.34 13.86
CA ASN A 324 -3.16 15.80 13.98
C ASN A 324 -2.61 16.44 12.69
N MET A 325 -1.49 15.94 12.16
CA MET A 325 -0.91 16.44 10.92
C MET A 325 -1.90 16.33 9.75
N LEU A 326 -2.57 15.19 9.58
CA LEU A 326 -3.54 14.95 8.52
C LEU A 326 -4.79 15.85 8.65
N LEU A 327 -5.46 15.84 9.80
CA LEU A 327 -6.76 16.50 9.98
C LEU A 327 -6.69 18.02 10.20
N GLU A 328 -5.55 18.57 10.63
CA GLU A 328 -5.37 20.02 10.83
C GLU A 328 -4.64 20.73 9.68
N GLY A 329 -4.50 20.07 8.52
CA GLY A 329 -4.06 20.72 7.27
C GLY A 329 -3.35 19.81 6.25
N GLY A 330 -2.81 18.68 6.68
CA GLY A 330 -2.07 17.74 5.83
C GLY A 330 -2.90 17.21 4.67
N PHE A 331 -4.18 16.89 4.90
CA PHE A 331 -5.10 16.51 3.82
C PHE A 331 -5.39 17.66 2.85
N GLU A 332 -5.62 18.88 3.34
CA GLU A 332 -5.87 20.03 2.47
C GLU A 332 -4.69 20.27 1.52
N SER A 333 -3.46 20.18 2.05
CA SER A 333 -2.23 20.26 1.25
C SER A 333 -2.09 19.09 0.27
N LEU A 334 -2.31 17.85 0.72
CA LEU A 334 -2.16 16.66 -0.12
C LEU A 334 -3.13 16.65 -1.30
N TRP A 335 -4.42 16.94 -1.05
CA TRP A 335 -5.42 16.92 -2.11
C TRP A 335 -5.20 18.08 -3.08
N SER A 336 -4.96 19.30 -2.59
CA SER A 336 -4.62 20.46 -3.45
C SER A 336 -3.36 20.21 -4.31
N ASP A 337 -2.30 19.63 -3.73
CA ASP A 337 -1.06 19.30 -4.45
C ASP A 337 -1.33 18.26 -5.57
N LEU A 338 -2.16 17.24 -5.30
CA LEU A 338 -2.51 16.19 -6.26
C LEU A 338 -3.44 16.70 -7.38
N GLU A 339 -4.37 17.60 -7.04
CA GLU A 339 -5.23 18.27 -8.01
C GLU A 339 -4.40 19.13 -8.97
N ALA A 340 -3.50 19.97 -8.44
CA ALA A 340 -2.66 20.85 -9.24
C ALA A 340 -1.68 20.10 -10.18
N GLU A 341 -1.10 18.98 -9.72
CA GLU A 341 -0.16 18.18 -10.52
C GLU A 341 -0.87 17.25 -11.54
N PHE A 342 -2.11 16.78 -11.26
CA PHE A 342 -2.77 15.75 -12.08
C PHE A 342 -4.18 16.05 -12.61
N ARG A 343 -5.04 16.78 -11.88
CA ARG A 343 -6.39 17.12 -12.36
C ARG A 343 -6.34 18.32 -13.30
N ASP A 344 -5.57 19.33 -12.90
CA ASP A 344 -5.52 20.63 -13.56
C ASP A 344 -4.42 20.70 -14.63
N HIS A 345 -3.62 19.63 -14.77
CA HIS A 345 -2.61 19.48 -15.82
C HIS A 345 -3.24 18.91 -17.11
N PRO A 346 -3.15 19.61 -18.27
CA PRO A 346 -3.67 19.11 -19.54
C PRO A 346 -3.14 17.72 -19.91
N GLY A 347 -4.00 16.88 -20.48
CA GLY A 347 -3.67 15.51 -20.89
C GLY A 347 -3.55 14.49 -19.76
N ILE A 348 -3.76 14.89 -18.51
CA ILE A 348 -3.85 14.01 -17.33
C ILE A 348 -5.28 14.07 -16.77
N SER A 349 -5.72 12.99 -16.14
CA SER A 349 -6.94 12.91 -15.35
C SER A 349 -6.63 12.31 -13.98
N LEU A 350 -7.09 12.94 -12.91
CA LEU A 350 -7.03 12.40 -11.56
C LEU A 350 -8.27 11.55 -11.28
N ARG A 351 -8.13 10.50 -10.47
CA ARG A 351 -9.24 9.78 -9.85
C ARG A 351 -8.90 9.34 -8.43
N TYR A 352 -9.76 9.66 -7.47
CA TYR A 352 -9.67 9.11 -6.13
C TYR A 352 -10.41 7.76 -6.06
N VAL A 353 -9.79 6.78 -5.41
CA VAL A 353 -10.31 5.41 -5.31
C VAL A 353 -10.01 4.83 -3.93
N SER A 354 -10.91 4.03 -3.38
CA SER A 354 -10.54 3.11 -2.31
C SER A 354 -9.63 1.99 -2.85
N ALA A 355 -8.94 1.27 -1.97
CA ALA A 355 -8.16 0.08 -2.34
C ALA A 355 -9.00 -0.92 -3.16
N TRP A 356 -10.28 -1.02 -2.79
CA TRP A 356 -11.28 -1.84 -3.43
C TRP A 356 -11.57 -1.43 -4.87
N GLU A 357 -11.75 -0.13 -5.13
CA GLU A 357 -11.97 0.42 -6.46
C GLU A 357 -10.70 0.36 -7.32
N MET A 358 -9.53 0.47 -6.68
CA MET A 358 -8.24 0.24 -7.33
C MET A 358 -8.11 -1.23 -7.79
N PHE A 359 -8.45 -2.22 -6.96
CA PHE A 359 -8.55 -3.62 -7.37
C PHE A 359 -9.50 -3.82 -8.56
N CYS A 360 -10.72 -3.27 -8.49
CA CYS A 360 -11.67 -3.37 -9.59
C CYS A 360 -11.11 -2.76 -10.88
N LYS A 361 -10.54 -1.55 -10.85
CA LYS A 361 -10.03 -0.92 -12.07
C LYS A 361 -8.82 -1.67 -12.65
N ILE A 362 -7.95 -2.22 -11.81
CA ILE A 362 -6.84 -3.08 -12.26
C ILE A 362 -7.38 -4.34 -12.95
N ARG A 363 -8.42 -4.98 -12.36
CA ARG A 363 -9.11 -6.11 -12.98
C ARG A 363 -9.69 -5.74 -14.34
N ASP A 364 -10.46 -4.66 -14.41
CA ASP A 364 -11.18 -4.25 -15.63
C ASP A 364 -10.20 -4.01 -16.80
N LEU A 365 -9.03 -3.42 -16.53
CA LEU A 365 -7.96 -3.27 -17.53
C LEU A 365 -7.34 -4.60 -17.95
N ALA A 366 -7.13 -5.52 -17.00
CA ALA A 366 -6.54 -6.82 -17.26
C ALA A 366 -7.50 -7.80 -17.98
N THR A 367 -8.81 -7.70 -17.73
CA THR A 367 -9.84 -8.50 -18.40
C THR A 367 -10.36 -7.87 -19.69
N SER A 368 -10.06 -6.59 -19.94
CA SER A 368 -10.38 -5.94 -21.23
C SER A 368 -9.70 -6.66 -22.40
N ALA A 369 -10.45 -6.82 -23.49
CA ALA A 369 -9.91 -7.40 -24.71
C ALA A 369 -8.82 -6.49 -25.33
N ARG A 370 -7.74 -7.11 -25.82
CA ARG A 370 -6.67 -6.42 -26.57
C ARG A 370 -7.21 -5.86 -27.89
N GLY A 371 -7.75 -4.64 -27.89
CA GLY A 371 -8.24 -3.99 -29.11
C GLY A 371 -9.24 -2.85 -28.95
N ALA A 372 -9.80 -2.62 -27.74
CA ALA A 372 -10.62 -1.44 -27.49
C ALA A 372 -9.74 -0.18 -27.38
N ARG A 373 -9.56 0.51 -28.52
CA ARG A 373 -9.03 1.86 -28.64
C ARG A 373 -10.16 2.84 -28.95
#